data_AF-A0A7C2NLQ3-F1
#
_entry.id   AF-A0A7C2NLQ3-F1
#
_cell.length_a   1.000
_cell.length_b   1.000
_cell.length_c   1.000
_cell.angle_alpha   90.00
_cell.angle_beta   90.00
_cell.angle_gamma   90.00
#
_symmetry.space_group_name_H-M   'P 1'
#
loop_
_entity.id
_entity.type
_entity.pdbx_description
1 polymer ?
#
loop_
_entity_poly.entity_id
_entity_poly.type
_entity_poly.pdbx_seq_one_letter_code
_entity_poly.pdbx_strand_id
1 'polypeptide(L)'
;MRQDRKTEIKVGISLLVSLVILLWVIAWAKNVDIFSDKKELTISFNSVAGLTAGDQVAVNGVKKGYVESITLDGNTVLVNTILDEDVDIRSDATFSILMLDLMGGKKIEISPGISEQQIDYSVVQHGQFSGDISTAMATLSGMEQNIKNIIEELKKNGEVKRDFWTGLSIHSIDKVIAKYYNLS
;
A
#
# COMPACT_ATOMS: atom_id res chain seq x y z
N MET A 1 -42.79 19.44 -52.24
CA MET A 1 -41.59 18.95 -52.96
C MET A 1 -40.29 19.64 -52.57
N ARG A 2 -40.10 20.97 -52.68
CA ARG A 2 -38.82 21.61 -52.25
C ARG A 2 -38.67 21.87 -50.75
N GLN A 3 -39.77 21.97 -49.99
CA GLN A 3 -39.72 22.18 -48.53
C GLN A 3 -39.37 20.89 -47.78
N ASP A 4 -39.87 19.75 -48.24
CA ASP A 4 -39.65 18.44 -47.59
C ASP A 4 -38.15 18.07 -47.54
N ARG A 5 -37.43 18.31 -48.64
CA ARG A 5 -35.99 18.05 -48.75
C ARG A 5 -35.13 18.90 -47.80
N LYS A 6 -35.58 20.12 -47.46
CA LYS A 6 -34.87 20.98 -46.49
C LYS A 6 -35.05 20.48 -45.06
N THR A 7 -36.23 19.97 -44.74
CA THR A 7 -36.53 19.39 -43.42
C THR A 7 -35.77 18.08 -43.21
N GLU A 8 -35.76 17.20 -44.21
CA GLU A 8 -35.00 15.94 -44.16
C GLU A 8 -33.50 16.15 -43.92
N ILE A 9 -32.88 17.10 -44.64
CA ILE A 9 -31.46 17.45 -44.45
C ILE A 9 -31.22 18.03 -43.04
N LYS A 10 -32.14 18.85 -42.53
CA LYS A 10 -32.02 19.45 -41.18
C LYS A 10 -32.09 18.38 -40.08
N VAL A 11 -32.94 17.37 -40.26
CA VAL A 11 -33.04 16.23 -39.34
C VAL A 11 -31.78 15.36 -39.41
N GLY A 12 -31.27 15.09 -40.62
CA GLY A 12 -30.02 14.35 -40.81
C GLY A 12 -28.82 15.02 -40.14
N ILE A 13 -28.69 16.34 -40.29
CA ILE A 13 -27.64 17.12 -39.61
C ILE A 13 -27.80 17.09 -38.09
N SER A 14 -29.03 17.19 -37.58
CA SER A 14 -29.30 17.12 -36.13
C SER A 14 -28.83 15.78 -35.53
N LEU A 15 -29.10 14.67 -36.22
CA LEU A 15 -28.65 13.35 -35.80
C LEU A 15 -27.12 13.24 -35.81
N LEU A 16 -26.47 13.79 -36.84
CA LEU A 16 -25.01 13.77 -36.97
C LEU A 16 -24.35 14.61 -35.87
N VAL A 17 -24.88 15.79 -35.57
CA VAL A 17 -24.42 16.66 -34.48
C VAL A 17 -24.60 15.97 -33.12
N SER A 18 -25.76 15.35 -32.88
CA SER A 18 -26.02 14.60 -31.65
C SER A 18 -25.02 13.45 -31.46
N LEU A 19 -24.71 12.71 -32.54
CA LEU A 19 -23.74 11.62 -32.50
C LEU A 19 -22.33 12.14 -32.17
N VAL A 20 -21.91 13.25 -32.76
CA VAL A 20 -20.61 13.88 -32.47
C VAL A 20 -20.54 14.35 -31.02
N ILE A 21 -21.59 14.98 -30.50
CA ILE A 21 -21.65 15.42 -29.10
C ILE A 21 -21.59 14.21 -28.16
N LEU A 22 -22.32 13.13 -28.45
CA LEU A 22 -22.30 11.91 -27.66
C LEU A 22 -20.88 11.31 -27.59
N LEU A 23 -20.23 11.16 -28.75
CA LEU A 23 -18.85 10.66 -28.82
C LEU A 23 -17.89 11.56 -28.04
N TRP A 24 -18.07 12.88 -28.13
CA TRP A 24 -17.25 13.85 -27.41
C TRP A 24 -17.43 13.76 -25.89
N VAL A 25 -18.68 13.66 -25.41
CA VAL A 25 -18.98 13.49 -23.97
C VAL A 25 -18.39 12.18 -23.44
N ILE A 26 -18.50 11.07 -24.19
CA ILE A 26 -17.91 9.78 -23.79
C ILE A 26 -16.39 9.88 -23.71
N ALA A 27 -15.75 10.51 -24.71
CA ALA A 27 -14.30 10.70 -24.73
C ALA A 27 -13.83 11.57 -23.55
N TRP A 28 -14.55 12.66 -23.28
CA TRP A 28 -14.28 13.54 -22.14
C TRP A 28 -14.47 12.83 -20.79
N ALA A 29 -15.56 12.09 -20.62
CA ALA A 29 -15.85 11.36 -19.39
C ALA A 29 -14.83 10.26 -19.09
N LYS A 30 -14.24 9.65 -20.11
CA LYS A 30 -13.22 8.61 -19.96
C LYS A 30 -11.80 9.15 -19.74
N ASN A 31 -11.59 10.47 -19.74
CA ASN A 31 -10.28 11.10 -19.59
C ASN A 31 -9.24 10.46 -20.52
N VAL A 32 -9.64 10.15 -21.76
CA VAL A 32 -8.77 9.48 -22.73
C VAL A 32 -7.77 10.51 -23.24
N ASP A 33 -6.63 10.60 -22.58
CA ASP A 33 -5.45 11.26 -23.13
C ASP A 33 -4.97 10.44 -24.32
N ILE A 34 -5.44 10.81 -25.52
CA ILE A 34 -5.12 10.15 -26.80
C ILE A 34 -3.68 10.50 -27.26
N PHE A 35 -2.97 11.36 -26.53
CA PHE A 35 -1.71 11.99 -26.94
C PHE A 35 -0.68 12.24 -25.82
N SER A 36 -0.81 11.64 -24.63
CA SER A 36 0.28 11.70 -23.65
C SER A 36 1.27 10.57 -23.89
N ASP A 37 2.55 10.93 -24.01
CA ASP A 37 3.68 10.01 -23.89
C ASP A 37 3.68 9.44 -22.46
N LYS A 38 2.96 8.34 -22.28
CA LYS A 38 2.80 7.67 -21.00
C LYS A 38 3.95 6.68 -20.80
N LYS A 39 4.49 6.62 -19.58
CA LYS A 39 5.51 5.63 -19.23
C LYS A 39 4.83 4.38 -18.70
N GLU A 40 5.04 3.26 -19.37
CA GLU A 40 4.59 1.96 -18.89
C GLU A 40 5.64 1.36 -17.95
N LEU A 41 5.17 0.80 -16.82
CA LEU A 41 6.02 0.11 -15.86
C LEU A 41 5.32 -1.16 -15.37
N THR A 42 6.00 -2.29 -15.52
CA THR A 42 5.52 -3.59 -15.04
C THR A 42 6.14 -3.92 -13.68
N ILE A 43 5.29 -4.20 -12.71
CA ILE A 43 5.69 -4.54 -11.33
C ILE A 43 5.11 -5.90 -10.97
N SER A 44 5.93 -6.78 -10.45
CA SER A 44 5.56 -8.10 -9.97
C SER A 44 5.30 -8.08 -8.46
N PHE A 45 4.23 -8.75 -8.03
CA PHE A 45 3.85 -8.89 -6.63
C PHE A 45 3.50 -10.34 -6.31
N ASN A 46 3.84 -10.80 -5.10
CA ASN A 46 3.42 -12.13 -4.63
C ASN A 46 1.91 -12.20 -4.36
N SER A 47 1.30 -11.08 -3.97
CA SER A 47 -0.14 -10.94 -3.75
C SER A 47 -0.52 -9.47 -3.91
N VAL A 48 -1.65 -9.21 -4.56
CA VAL A 48 -2.17 -7.86 -4.79
C VAL A 48 -3.35 -7.50 -3.89
N ALA A 49 -3.81 -8.44 -3.04
CA ALA A 49 -4.78 -8.21 -1.95
C ALA A 49 -5.97 -7.28 -2.29
N GLY A 50 -6.57 -7.44 -3.47
CA GLY A 50 -7.74 -6.66 -3.92
C GLY A 50 -7.44 -5.41 -4.75
N LEU A 51 -6.20 -5.22 -5.22
CA LEU A 51 -5.90 -4.25 -6.26
C LEU A 51 -6.67 -4.57 -7.56
N THR A 52 -7.17 -3.55 -8.24
CA THR A 52 -7.94 -3.66 -9.48
C THR A 52 -7.44 -2.71 -10.56
N ALA A 53 -7.78 -2.99 -11.82
CA ALA A 53 -7.49 -2.08 -12.92
C ALA A 53 -8.24 -0.76 -12.72
N GLY A 54 -7.53 0.36 -12.91
CA GLY A 54 -8.00 1.71 -12.63
C GLY A 54 -7.60 2.24 -11.24
N ASP A 55 -7.09 1.39 -10.34
CA ASP A 55 -6.55 1.85 -9.07
C ASP A 55 -5.39 2.83 -9.29
N GLN A 56 -5.26 3.80 -8.41
CA GLN A 56 -4.27 4.85 -8.59
C GLN A 56 -2.84 4.38 -8.28
N VAL A 57 -1.90 4.97 -9.01
CA VAL A 57 -0.47 4.87 -8.73
C VAL A 57 -0.01 6.23 -8.24
N ALA A 58 0.60 6.25 -7.06
CA ALA A 58 1.06 7.45 -6.40
C ALA A 58 2.58 7.43 -6.24
N VAL A 59 3.21 8.59 -6.40
CA VAL A 59 4.64 8.78 -6.17
C VAL A 59 4.77 9.74 -4.98
N ASN A 60 5.38 9.28 -3.89
CA ASN A 60 5.46 10.04 -2.62
C ASN A 60 4.11 10.66 -2.19
N GLY A 61 3.02 9.90 -2.33
CA GLY A 61 1.67 10.28 -1.94
C GLY A 61 0.89 11.09 -2.99
N VAL A 62 1.52 11.52 -4.09
CA VAL A 62 0.86 12.28 -5.16
C VAL A 62 0.42 11.35 -6.27
N LYS A 63 -0.85 11.41 -6.68
CA LYS A 63 -1.37 10.62 -7.80
C LYS A 63 -0.64 11.01 -9.09
N LYS A 64 -0.01 10.02 -9.73
CA LYS A 64 0.87 10.17 -10.89
C LYS A 64 0.70 9.07 -11.94
N GLY A 65 -0.41 8.35 -11.86
CA GLY A 65 -0.70 7.25 -12.76
C GLY A 65 -1.87 6.39 -12.30
N TYR A 66 -2.04 5.27 -12.98
CA TYR A 66 -3.05 4.26 -12.69
C TYR A 66 -2.59 2.86 -13.10
N VAL A 67 -3.23 1.85 -12.52
CA VAL A 67 -3.07 0.45 -12.89
C VAL A 67 -3.84 0.20 -14.19
N GLU A 68 -3.16 -0.21 -15.24
CA GLU A 68 -3.78 -0.53 -16.52
C GLU A 68 -4.37 -1.94 -16.50
N SER A 69 -3.56 -2.93 -16.12
CA SER A 69 -3.98 -4.32 -16.12
C SER A 69 -3.24 -5.13 -15.06
N ILE A 70 -3.85 -6.25 -14.68
CA ILE A 70 -3.32 -7.19 -13.69
C ILE A 70 -3.44 -8.58 -14.29
N THR A 71 -2.31 -9.27 -14.39
CA THR A 71 -2.22 -10.62 -14.98
C THR A 71 -1.56 -11.56 -13.99
N LEU A 72 -2.07 -12.78 -13.87
CA LEU A 72 -1.43 -13.83 -13.09
C LEU A 72 -0.39 -14.54 -13.96
N ASP A 73 0.86 -14.57 -13.51
CA ASP A 73 1.96 -15.28 -14.15
C ASP A 73 2.52 -16.33 -13.19
N GLY A 74 2.06 -17.57 -13.35
CA GLY A 74 2.38 -18.67 -12.46
C GLY A 74 1.97 -18.39 -11.01
N ASN A 75 2.96 -18.16 -10.14
CA ASN A 75 2.78 -17.93 -8.72
C ASN A 75 2.90 -16.44 -8.31
N THR A 76 3.05 -15.56 -9.29
CA THR A 76 3.26 -14.13 -9.11
C THR A 76 2.22 -13.37 -9.91
N VAL A 77 1.89 -12.16 -9.47
CA VAL A 77 0.97 -11.26 -10.17
C VAL A 77 1.78 -10.15 -10.83
N LEU A 78 1.65 -10.02 -12.14
CA LEU A 78 2.21 -8.92 -12.92
C LEU A 78 1.17 -7.80 -13.01
N VAL A 79 1.58 -6.61 -12.60
CA VAL A 79 0.76 -5.41 -12.64
C VAL A 79 1.39 -4.43 -13.62
N ASN A 80 0.67 -4.12 -14.68
CA ASN A 80 1.06 -3.08 -15.63
C ASN A 80 0.49 -1.76 -15.17
N THR A 81 1.37 -0.77 -15.06
CA THR A 81 1.03 0.59 -14.62
C THR A 81 1.36 1.58 -15.69
N ILE A 82 0.55 2.62 -15.76
CA ILE A 82 0.75 3.78 -16.62
C ILE A 82 1.05 4.96 -15.72
N LEU A 83 2.19 5.58 -15.96
CA LEU A 83 2.70 6.75 -15.23
C LEU A 83 2.70 7.99 -16.13
N ASP A 84 2.55 9.14 -15.49
CA ASP A 84 2.70 10.45 -16.15
C ASP A 84 4.17 10.65 -16.61
N GLU A 85 4.36 11.42 -17.68
CA GLU A 85 5.67 11.64 -18.29
C GLU A 85 6.67 12.33 -17.35
N ASP A 86 6.17 13.18 -16.45
CA ASP A 86 6.95 13.97 -15.49
C ASP A 86 7.47 13.17 -14.29
N VAL A 87 7.16 11.87 -14.22
CA VAL A 87 7.64 10.97 -13.19
C VAL A 87 9.07 10.50 -13.52
N ASP A 88 10.02 10.83 -12.65
CA ASP A 88 11.40 10.33 -12.70
C ASP A 88 11.61 9.29 -11.58
N ILE A 89 11.90 8.05 -11.98
CA ILE A 89 12.10 6.92 -11.07
C ILE A 89 13.54 6.43 -11.20
N ARG A 90 14.19 6.22 -10.07
CA ARG A 90 15.57 5.74 -9.96
C ARG A 90 15.63 4.23 -9.82
N SER A 91 16.81 3.67 -10.05
CA SER A 91 17.06 2.23 -9.97
C SER A 91 16.83 1.62 -8.57
N ASP A 92 16.90 2.43 -7.51
CA ASP A 92 16.67 2.04 -6.11
C ASP A 92 15.23 2.33 -5.64
N ALA A 93 14.33 2.63 -6.57
CA ALA A 93 12.93 2.86 -6.25
C ALA A 93 12.27 1.64 -5.60
N THR A 94 11.31 1.91 -4.71
CA THR A 94 10.53 0.86 -4.05
C THR A 94 9.07 0.97 -4.42
N PHE A 95 8.45 -0.19 -4.65
CA PHE A 95 7.07 -0.30 -5.07
C PHE A 95 6.28 -1.04 -4.00
N SER A 96 5.26 -0.40 -3.46
CA SER A 96 4.49 -0.96 -2.37
C SER A 96 2.99 -0.85 -2.62
N ILE A 97 2.23 -1.90 -2.33
CA ILE A 97 0.77 -1.81 -2.29
C ILE A 97 0.35 -1.38 -0.89
N LEU A 98 -0.41 -0.28 -0.83
CA LEU A 98 -0.94 0.30 0.41
C LEU A 98 -2.46 0.42 0.34
N MET A 99 -3.08 0.56 1.51
CA MET A 99 -4.48 0.97 1.64
C MET A 99 -4.60 2.45 1.27
N LEU A 100 -5.51 2.76 0.34
CA LEU A 100 -5.88 4.12 -0.02
C LEU A 100 -6.87 4.70 0.98
N ASP A 101 -7.91 3.94 1.30
CA ASP A 101 -8.99 4.36 2.17
C ASP A 101 -9.44 3.23 3.11
N LEU A 102 -10.19 3.60 4.15
CA LEU A 102 -10.70 2.66 5.15
C LEU A 102 -11.76 1.70 4.59
N MET A 103 -12.27 1.94 3.38
CA MET A 103 -13.28 1.09 2.73
C MET A 103 -12.64 -0.06 1.94
N GLY A 104 -11.31 -0.18 1.98
CA GLY A 104 -10.57 -1.26 1.35
C GLY A 104 -10.01 -0.90 -0.02
N GLY A 105 -10.14 0.35 -0.46
CA GLY A 105 -9.45 0.84 -1.64
C GLY A 105 -7.94 0.63 -1.52
N LYS A 106 -7.29 0.22 -2.61
CA LYS A 106 -5.85 -0.01 -2.69
C LYS A 106 -5.20 1.02 -3.61
N LYS A 107 -3.91 1.23 -3.42
CA LYS A 107 -3.06 1.98 -4.35
C LYS A 107 -1.67 1.36 -4.43
N ILE A 108 -0.98 1.64 -5.52
CA ILE A 108 0.46 1.45 -5.61
C ILE A 108 1.12 2.74 -5.15
N GLU A 109 2.04 2.64 -4.20
CA GLU A 109 2.90 3.71 -3.74
C GLU A 109 4.32 3.45 -4.27
N ILE A 110 4.86 4.45 -4.96
CA ILE A 110 6.22 4.45 -5.50
C ILE A 110 7.04 5.43 -4.68
N SER A 111 8.11 4.94 -4.08
CA SER A 111 9.20 5.81 -3.64
C SER A 111 10.21 5.90 -4.77
N PRO A 112 10.46 7.09 -5.36
CA PRO A 112 11.22 7.23 -6.59
C PRO A 112 12.72 6.92 -6.44
N GLY A 113 13.23 6.74 -5.23
CA GLY A 113 14.65 6.47 -4.98
C GLY A 113 15.53 7.72 -5.08
N ILE A 114 16.83 7.56 -4.80
CA ILE A 114 17.83 8.64 -4.82
C ILE A 114 19.07 8.30 -5.66
N SER A 115 19.11 7.12 -6.28
CA SER A 115 20.21 6.70 -7.14
C SER A 115 20.40 7.65 -8.33
N GLU A 116 21.64 7.80 -8.80
CA GLU A 116 21.92 8.56 -10.03
C GLU A 116 21.40 7.85 -11.29
N GLN A 117 21.26 6.53 -11.23
CA GLN A 117 20.80 5.70 -12.33
C GLN A 117 19.26 5.74 -12.43
N GLN A 118 18.77 5.97 -13.65
CA GLN A 118 17.34 5.83 -13.94
C GLN A 118 16.92 4.36 -13.92
N ILE A 119 15.65 4.13 -13.62
CA ILE A 119 15.07 2.79 -13.67
C ILE A 119 15.02 2.28 -15.11
N ASP A 120 15.22 0.97 -15.27
CA ASP A 120 14.97 0.31 -16.54
C ASP A 120 13.49 -0.11 -16.61
N TYR A 121 12.72 0.62 -17.41
CA TYR A 121 11.30 0.35 -17.65
C TYR A 121 11.05 -0.95 -18.43
N SER A 122 12.08 -1.52 -19.07
CA SER A 122 11.97 -2.79 -19.80
C SER A 122 12.03 -4.02 -18.88
N VAL A 123 12.49 -3.83 -17.65
CA VAL A 123 12.66 -4.90 -16.67
C VAL A 123 11.48 -4.91 -15.71
N VAL A 124 10.96 -6.11 -15.45
CA VAL A 124 9.93 -6.32 -14.44
C VAL A 124 10.49 -5.99 -13.06
N GLN A 125 9.88 -5.00 -12.41
CA GLN A 125 10.28 -4.59 -11.08
C GLN A 125 9.64 -5.49 -10.02
N HIS A 126 10.23 -5.55 -8.83
CA HIS A 126 9.66 -6.30 -7.71
C HIS A 126 9.03 -5.35 -6.71
N GLY A 127 7.73 -5.55 -6.46
CA GLY A 127 6.97 -4.82 -5.47
C GLY A 127 6.61 -5.69 -4.28
N GLN A 128 6.34 -5.03 -3.16
CA GLN A 128 5.94 -5.68 -1.92
C GLN A 128 4.57 -5.21 -1.43
N PHE A 129 3.86 -6.08 -0.73
CA PHE A 129 2.65 -5.70 -0.04
C PHE A 129 3.04 -5.18 1.36
N SER A 130 2.86 -3.87 1.62
CA SER A 130 3.30 -3.24 2.88
C SER A 130 2.32 -3.42 4.04
N GLY A 131 1.29 -4.24 3.87
CA GLY A 131 0.32 -4.57 4.90
C GLY A 131 -0.88 -3.63 4.94
N ASP A 132 -1.98 -4.14 5.46
CA ASP A 132 -3.23 -3.45 5.71
C ASP A 132 -3.66 -3.63 7.17
N ILE A 133 -4.83 -3.09 7.53
CA ILE A 133 -5.41 -3.26 8.86
C ILE A 133 -5.55 -4.76 9.21
N SER A 134 -5.89 -5.60 8.23
CA SER A 134 -6.01 -7.05 8.44
C SER A 134 -4.66 -7.67 8.81
N THR A 135 -3.58 -7.23 8.16
CA THR A 135 -2.20 -7.65 8.48
C THR A 135 -1.80 -7.21 9.89
N ALA A 136 -2.14 -5.98 10.28
CA ALA A 136 -1.92 -5.49 11.64
C ALA A 136 -2.71 -6.29 12.68
N MET A 137 -3.98 -6.59 12.41
CA MET A 137 -4.83 -7.39 13.30
C MET A 137 -4.33 -8.84 13.42
N ALA A 138 -3.85 -9.44 12.33
CA ALA A 138 -3.23 -10.76 12.37
C ALA A 138 -1.97 -10.75 13.24
N THR A 139 -1.13 -9.72 13.11
CA THR A 139 0.06 -9.53 13.96
C THR A 139 -0.30 -9.36 15.43
N LEU A 140 -1.33 -8.57 15.74
CA LEU A 140 -1.84 -8.40 17.11
C LEU A 140 -2.42 -9.69 17.69
N SER A 141 -3.18 -10.45 16.88
CA SER A 141 -3.76 -11.73 17.30
C SER A 141 -2.67 -12.76 17.59
N GLY A 142 -1.62 -12.80 16.77
CA GLY A 142 -0.44 -13.65 17.03
C GLY A 142 0.30 -13.23 18.30
N MET A 143 0.38 -11.92 18.58
CA MET A 143 0.98 -11.41 19.80
C MET A 143 0.21 -11.82 21.07
N GLU A 144 -1.13 -11.81 21.04
CA GLU A 144 -1.96 -12.30 22.15
C GLU A 144 -1.61 -13.76 22.50
N GLN A 145 -1.44 -14.61 21.48
CA GLN A 145 -1.09 -16.01 21.69
C GLN A 145 0.32 -16.16 22.24
N ASN A 146 1.29 -15.38 21.75
CA ASN A 146 2.64 -15.39 22.30
C ASN A 146 2.65 -14.96 23.78
N ILE A 147 1.90 -13.92 24.14
CA ILE A 147 1.75 -13.46 25.53
C ILE A 147 1.12 -14.57 26.39
N LYS A 148 0.05 -15.23 25.91
CA LYS A 148 -0.59 -16.35 26.63
C LYS A 148 0.40 -17.49 26.86
N ASN A 149 1.16 -17.89 25.83
CA ASN A 149 2.16 -18.95 25.95
C ASN A 149 3.24 -18.60 26.99
N ILE A 150 3.76 -17.37 26.97
CA ILE A 150 4.73 -16.90 27.97
C ILE A 150 4.10 -16.93 29.38
N ILE A 151 2.86 -16.48 29.56
CA ILE A 151 2.17 -16.51 30.85
C ILE A 151 1.95 -17.95 31.34
N GLU A 152 1.59 -18.88 30.46
CA GLU A 152 1.42 -20.30 30.77
C GLU A 152 2.75 -20.96 31.15
N GLU A 153 3.82 -20.68 30.40
CA GLU A 153 5.19 -21.12 30.74
C GLU A 153 5.64 -20.57 32.09
N LEU A 154 5.38 -19.29 32.37
CA LEU A 154 5.68 -18.67 33.67
C LEU A 154 4.88 -19.30 34.82
N LYS A 155 3.60 -19.61 34.62
CA LYS A 155 2.77 -20.31 35.62
C LYS A 155 3.23 -21.75 35.86
N LYS A 156 3.72 -22.42 34.83
CA LYS A 156 4.15 -23.82 34.89
C LYS A 156 5.56 -23.98 35.47
N ASN A 157 6.46 -23.05 35.15
CA ASN A 157 7.87 -23.12 35.55
C ASN A 157 8.19 -22.28 36.80
N GLY A 158 7.24 -21.49 37.31
CA GLY A 158 7.13 -21.11 38.73
C GLY A 158 8.24 -20.27 39.36
N GLU A 159 9.32 -19.94 38.66
CA GLU A 159 10.39 -19.11 39.21
C GLU A 159 10.66 -17.89 38.33
N VAL A 160 10.01 -16.79 38.67
CA VAL A 160 10.65 -15.49 38.45
C VAL A 160 11.79 -15.42 39.45
N LYS A 161 13.01 -15.74 39.03
CA LYS A 161 14.22 -15.38 39.79
C LYS A 161 14.23 -13.86 39.94
N ARG A 162 13.68 -13.38 41.05
CA ARG A 162 13.80 -12.01 41.48
C ARG A 162 15.22 -11.83 42.02
N ASP A 163 16.20 -11.75 41.14
CA ASP A 163 17.59 -11.47 41.49
C ASP A 163 17.81 -10.00 41.95
N PHE A 164 16.74 -9.21 42.15
CA PHE A 164 16.91 -7.77 42.32
C PHE A 164 17.26 -7.31 43.74
N TRP A 165 16.94 -8.02 44.83
CA TRP A 165 17.46 -7.66 46.16
C TRP A 165 17.52 -8.85 47.11
N THR A 166 18.73 -9.32 47.41
CA THR A 166 19.28 -9.60 48.77
C THR A 166 20.65 -10.29 48.69
N GLY A 167 21.59 -9.66 47.97
CA GLY A 167 23.01 -10.00 48.01
C GLY A 167 23.83 -9.19 49.03
N LEU A 168 23.17 -8.44 49.93
CA LEU A 168 23.85 -7.78 51.05
C LEU A 168 23.81 -8.70 52.26
N SER A 169 24.88 -9.45 52.50
CA SER A 169 25.17 -9.91 53.86
C SER A 169 25.51 -8.67 54.68
N ILE A 170 24.60 -8.21 55.55
CA ILE A 170 24.92 -7.14 56.48
C ILE A 170 25.94 -7.70 57.48
N HIS A 171 27.22 -7.44 57.25
CA HIS A 171 28.31 -7.97 58.06
C HIS A 171 28.39 -7.29 59.45
N SER A 172 27.72 -6.15 59.62
CA SER A 172 27.53 -5.49 60.91
C SER A 172 26.33 -4.56 60.87
N ILE A 173 25.43 -4.70 61.84
CA ILE A 173 24.37 -3.72 62.12
C ILE A 173 24.87 -2.81 63.25
N ASP A 174 24.69 -1.51 63.11
CA ASP A 174 25.00 -0.56 64.18
C ASP A 174 24.20 -0.89 65.46
N LYS A 175 24.86 -0.85 66.62
CA LYS A 175 24.24 -1.24 67.91
C LYS A 175 23.00 -0.42 68.26
N VAL A 176 22.91 0.84 67.83
CA VAL A 176 21.75 1.70 68.08
C VAL A 176 20.54 1.21 67.28
N ILE A 177 20.76 0.81 66.03
CA ILE A 177 19.71 0.30 65.14
C ILE A 177 19.24 -1.09 65.61
N ALA A 178 20.16 -1.98 65.99
CA ALA A 178 19.82 -3.30 66.50
C ALA A 178 18.95 -3.22 67.77
N LYS A 179 19.23 -2.26 68.66
CA LYS A 179 18.45 -2.04 69.89
C LYS A 179 17.05 -1.49 69.61
N TYR A 180 16.91 -0.63 68.61
CA TYR A 180 15.61 -0.03 68.26
C TYR A 180 14.62 -1.07 67.70
N TYR A 181 15.14 -2.03 66.93
CA TYR A 181 14.34 -3.10 66.32
C TYR A 181 14.36 -4.42 67.11
N ASN A 182 14.94 -4.41 68.31
CA ASN A 182 15.01 -5.57 69.21
C ASN A 182 15.64 -6.82 68.57
N LEU A 183 16.72 -6.60 67.81
CA LEU A 183 17.43 -7.63 67.05
C LEU A 183 18.66 -8.20 67.82
N SER A 184 18.79 -7.94 69.12
CA SER A 184 19.87 -8.50 69.96
C SER A 184 19.42 -9.71 70.76
#